data_AF-A0A959TW90-F1
#
_entry.id   AF-A0A959TW90-F1
#
_cell.length_a   1.000
_cell.length_b   1.000
_cell.length_c   1.000
_cell.angle_alpha   90.00
_cell.angle_beta   90.00
_cell.angle_gamma   90.00
#
_symmetry.space_group_name_H-M   'P 1'
#
loop_
_entity.id
_entity.type
_entity.pdbx_description
1 polymer ?
#
loop_
_entity_poly.entity_id
_entity_poly.type
_entity_poly.pdbx_seq_one_letter_code
_entity_poly.pdbx_strand_id
1 'polypeptide(L)'
;HPSAEIVVSSSWRKETVEATKQYLQDEGLGIDVIDRITGITIRGYNYIQKGVAMSIPRGVEIKQWIDHNIHSGGNGLYVPGANGTFTRRTLGVEYQYVILDDDTDMLLEQGPRFVRCHSSKGLTRELSDKAIGVLRGVVLAAT
;
A
#
# COMPACT_ATOMS: atom_id res chain seq x y z
N HIS A 1 -13.71 6.16 -1.71
CA HIS A 1 -14.39 5.51 -2.86
C HIS A 1 -15.06 4.24 -2.34
N PRO A 2 -16.35 3.98 -2.61
CA PRO A 2 -17.11 2.91 -1.93
C PRO A 2 -16.55 1.50 -2.13
N SER A 3 -15.89 1.21 -3.26
CA SER A 3 -15.30 -0.09 -3.57
C SER A 3 -13.78 -0.17 -3.38
N ALA A 4 -13.15 0.86 -2.80
CA ALA A 4 -11.70 0.83 -2.59
C ALA A 4 -11.35 -0.06 -1.39
N GLU A 5 -10.38 -0.94 -1.63
CA GLU A 5 -9.70 -1.76 -0.63
C GLU A 5 -8.52 -0.99 -0.02
N ILE A 6 -8.11 -1.38 1.20
CA ILE A 6 -7.04 -0.73 1.95
C ILE A 6 -5.92 -1.74 2.20
N VAL A 7 -4.69 -1.31 1.90
CA VAL A 7 -3.47 -2.05 2.25
C VAL A 7 -2.69 -1.22 3.26
N VAL A 8 -2.38 -1.80 4.42
CA VAL A 8 -1.66 -1.09 5.49
C VAL A 8 -0.15 -1.29 5.31
N SER A 9 0.53 -0.19 4.97
CA SER A 9 1.99 -0.11 4.92
C SER A 9 2.55 0.75 6.06
N SER A 10 1.99 0.65 7.27
CA SER A 10 2.38 1.49 8.42
C SER A 10 3.27 0.74 9.41
N SER A 11 4.06 1.47 10.20
CA SER A 11 4.72 0.93 11.40
C SER A 11 3.73 0.33 12.40
N TRP A 12 2.44 0.66 12.29
CA TRP A 12 1.34 0.12 13.10
C TRP A 12 0.85 -1.27 12.67
N ARG A 13 1.21 -1.72 11.45
CA ARG A 13 0.82 -3.06 10.98
C ARG A 13 1.40 -4.15 11.89
N LYS A 14 0.64 -5.21 12.11
CA LYS A 14 1.10 -6.42 12.81
C LYS A 14 1.53 -7.47 11.78
N GLU A 15 1.83 -8.68 12.26
CA GLU A 15 2.32 -9.77 11.42
C GLU A 15 1.25 -10.32 10.45
N THR A 16 -0.03 -10.11 10.73
CA THR A 16 -1.14 -10.54 9.88
C THR A 16 -2.16 -9.43 9.65
N VAL A 17 -3.00 -9.60 8.62
CA VAL A 17 -4.12 -8.69 8.32
C VAL A 17 -5.08 -8.65 9.51
N GLU A 18 -5.42 -9.79 10.09
CA GLU A 18 -6.36 -9.93 11.20
C GLU A 18 -5.82 -9.27 12.47
N ALA A 19 -4.55 -9.49 12.79
CA ALA A 19 -3.90 -8.83 13.92
C ALA A 19 -3.79 -7.31 13.72
N THR A 20 -3.60 -6.86 12.48
CA THR A 20 -3.59 -5.43 12.14
C THR A 20 -4.98 -4.82 12.28
N LYS A 21 -6.02 -5.51 11.80
CA LYS A 21 -7.43 -5.11 11.95
C LYS A 21 -7.79 -4.98 13.43
N GLN A 22 -7.52 -6.02 14.23
CA GLN A 22 -7.81 -6.01 15.65
C GLN A 22 -7.11 -4.85 16.35
N TYR A 23 -5.80 -4.69 16.12
CA TYR A 23 -5.04 -3.59 16.72
C TYR A 23 -5.62 -2.21 16.37
N LEU A 24 -5.88 -1.95 15.08
CA LEU A 24 -6.40 -0.63 14.68
C LEU A 24 -7.82 -0.41 15.19
N GLN A 25 -8.64 -1.46 15.30
CA GLN A 25 -9.97 -1.38 15.89
C GLN A 25 -9.90 -1.05 17.39
N ASP A 26 -8.98 -1.68 18.13
CA ASP A 26 -8.74 -1.41 19.55
C ASP A 26 -8.27 0.04 19.79
N GLU A 27 -7.49 0.60 18.85
CA GLU A 27 -7.08 2.01 18.82
C GLU A 27 -8.19 2.97 18.33
N GLY A 28 -9.39 2.46 18.06
CA GLY A 28 -10.58 3.26 17.77
C GLY A 28 -10.84 3.53 16.28
N LEU A 29 -10.16 2.83 15.36
CA LEU A 29 -10.48 2.94 13.94
C LEU A 29 -11.84 2.30 13.64
N GLY A 30 -12.72 3.06 12.98
CA GLY A 30 -14.10 2.65 12.72
C GLY A 30 -14.21 1.36 11.89
N ILE A 31 -15.21 0.54 12.20
CA ILE A 31 -15.41 -0.78 11.59
C ILE A 31 -15.52 -0.73 10.06
N ASP A 32 -16.15 0.33 9.52
CA ASP A 32 -16.30 0.55 8.07
C ASP A 32 -14.96 0.67 7.32
N VAL A 33 -13.91 1.11 8.02
CA VAL A 33 -12.53 1.19 7.50
C VAL A 33 -11.82 -0.14 7.70
N ILE A 34 -11.98 -0.75 8.88
CA ILE A 34 -11.38 -2.04 9.24
C ILE A 34 -11.78 -3.13 8.24
N ASP A 35 -13.05 -3.21 7.88
CA ASP A 35 -13.56 -4.23 6.97
C ASP A 35 -12.96 -4.12 5.56
N ARG A 36 -12.52 -2.92 5.17
CA ARG A 36 -11.89 -2.65 3.88
C ARG A 36 -10.40 -2.98 3.85
N ILE A 37 -9.77 -3.27 4.99
CA ILE A 37 -8.37 -3.68 5.01
C ILE A 37 -8.27 -5.10 4.44
N THR A 38 -7.65 -5.25 3.27
CA THR A 38 -7.50 -6.54 2.58
C THR A 38 -6.06 -7.02 2.53
N GLY A 39 -5.09 -6.17 2.89
CA GLY A 39 -3.69 -6.53 2.85
C GLY A 39 -2.82 -5.71 3.79
N ILE A 40 -1.60 -6.22 3.99
CA ILE A 40 -0.49 -5.52 4.63
C ILE A 40 0.76 -5.73 3.80
N THR A 41 1.69 -4.78 3.83
CA THR A 41 3.01 -4.95 3.19
C THR A 41 3.95 -5.74 4.09
N ILE A 42 4.96 -6.41 3.50
CA ILE A 42 6.05 -7.02 4.27
C ILE A 42 6.82 -5.96 5.06
N ARG A 43 7.53 -6.34 6.12
CA ARG A 43 8.59 -5.53 6.74
C ARG A 43 9.95 -5.91 6.15
N GLY A 44 10.48 -5.05 5.29
CA GLY A 44 11.73 -5.32 4.59
C GLY A 44 12.95 -4.82 5.36
N TYR A 45 13.95 -5.70 5.54
CA TYR A 45 15.25 -5.34 6.10
C TYR A 45 16.38 -5.95 5.24
N ASN A 46 17.37 -5.13 4.88
CA ASN A 46 18.59 -5.58 4.23
C ASN A 46 19.72 -5.64 5.27
N TYR A 47 20.23 -6.84 5.56
CA TYR A 47 21.40 -7.02 6.42
C TYR A 47 22.67 -6.67 5.64
N ILE A 48 23.36 -5.61 6.05
CA ILE A 48 24.68 -5.25 5.47
C ILE A 48 25.76 -6.17 6.06
N GLN A 49 25.61 -6.51 7.35
CA GLN A 49 26.45 -7.45 8.07
C GLN A 49 25.61 -8.14 9.16
N LYS A 50 26.08 -9.25 9.72
CA LYS A 50 25.36 -9.97 10.79
C LYS A 50 25.06 -9.02 11.95
N GLY A 51 23.78 -8.82 12.25
CA GLY A 51 23.31 -7.93 13.32
C GLY A 51 23.18 -6.45 12.94
N VAL A 52 23.51 -6.05 11.71
CA VAL A 52 23.28 -4.67 11.21
C VAL A 52 22.41 -4.73 9.98
N ALA A 53 21.18 -4.23 10.13
CA ALA A 53 20.21 -4.14 9.07
C ALA A 53 19.84 -2.69 8.77
N MET A 54 19.60 -2.40 7.49
CA MET A 54 18.90 -1.20 7.05
C MET A 54 17.47 -1.55 6.71
N SER A 55 16.54 -0.68 7.10
CA SER A 55 15.16 -0.76 6.62
C SER A 55 15.13 -0.57 5.10
N ILE A 56 14.31 -1.38 4.44
CA ILE A 56 13.95 -1.16 3.04
C ILE A 56 12.97 0.03 2.99
N PRO A 57 13.12 0.97 2.04
CA PRO A 57 12.18 2.09 1.90
C PRO A 57 10.74 1.63 1.68
N ARG A 58 9.78 2.38 2.23
CA ARG A 58 8.35 2.08 2.16
C ARG A 58 7.85 1.89 0.73
N GLY A 59 8.33 2.71 -0.20
CA GLY A 59 7.97 2.61 -1.60
C GLY A 59 8.28 1.24 -2.21
N VAL A 60 9.37 0.60 -1.78
CA VAL A 60 9.75 -0.75 -2.23
C VAL A 60 8.81 -1.82 -1.66
N GLU A 61 8.44 -1.71 -0.38
CA GLU A 61 7.46 -2.62 0.25
C GLU A 61 6.10 -2.56 -0.49
N ILE A 62 5.64 -1.34 -0.80
CA ILE A 62 4.40 -1.12 -1.55
C ILE A 62 4.51 -1.69 -2.96
N LYS A 63 5.62 -1.44 -3.67
CA LYS A 63 5.84 -1.96 -5.02
C LYS A 63 5.82 -3.49 -5.04
N GLN A 64 6.50 -4.13 -4.09
CA GLN A 64 6.53 -5.58 -3.98
C GLN A 64 5.13 -6.16 -3.72
N TRP A 65 4.33 -5.52 -2.87
CA TRP A 65 2.94 -5.92 -2.65
C TRP A 65 2.11 -5.79 -3.93
N ILE A 66 2.22 -4.69 -4.67
CA ILE A 66 1.51 -4.45 -5.94
C ILE A 66 1.93 -5.49 -6.99
N ASP A 67 3.23 -5.72 -7.15
CA ASP A 67 3.76 -6.68 -8.13
C ASP A 67 3.26 -8.11 -7.83
N HIS A 68 3.20 -8.49 -6.56
CA HIS A 68 2.73 -9.81 -6.15
C HIS A 68 1.20 -9.96 -6.24
N ASN A 69 0.44 -9.02 -5.69
CA ASN A 69 -1.01 -9.18 -5.51
C ASN A 69 -1.83 -8.63 -6.68
N ILE A 70 -1.36 -7.55 -7.31
CA ILE A 70 -2.05 -6.94 -8.45
C ILE A 70 -1.48 -7.49 -9.73
N HIS A 71 -0.23 -7.17 -10.06
CA HIS A 71 0.35 -7.56 -11.34
C HIS A 71 0.28 -9.07 -11.50
N SER A 72 0.75 -9.83 -10.51
CA SER A 72 0.83 -11.30 -10.54
C SER A 72 -0.48 -12.05 -10.23
N GLY A 73 -1.61 -11.33 -10.06
CA GLY A 73 -2.94 -11.93 -9.92
C GLY A 73 -3.22 -12.61 -8.59
N GLY A 74 -2.30 -12.53 -7.61
CA GLY A 74 -2.48 -12.93 -6.22
C GLY A 74 -2.99 -14.36 -6.02
N ASN A 75 -2.08 -15.33 -5.90
CA ASN A 75 -2.28 -16.61 -5.21
C ASN A 75 -0.96 -17.40 -5.12
N GLY A 76 -0.21 -17.17 -4.04
CA GLY A 76 0.87 -18.06 -3.59
C GLY A 76 2.26 -17.68 -4.05
N LEU A 77 3.24 -18.10 -3.27
CA LEU A 77 4.67 -18.04 -3.57
C LEU A 77 4.96 -18.22 -5.06
N TYR A 78 5.98 -17.55 -5.59
CA TYR A 78 6.61 -18.05 -6.80
C TYR A 78 7.05 -19.49 -6.53
N VAL A 79 6.29 -20.47 -7.02
CA VAL A 79 6.63 -21.88 -6.98
C VAL A 79 7.19 -22.21 -8.35
N PRO A 80 8.50 -22.46 -8.48
CA PRO A 80 9.08 -22.88 -9.76
C PRO A 80 8.32 -24.09 -10.31
N GLY A 81 7.66 -23.93 -11.47
CA GLY A 81 6.96 -25.01 -12.16
C GLY A 81 5.45 -25.17 -11.89
N ALA A 82 4.83 -24.33 -11.03
CA ALA A 82 3.38 -24.38 -10.75
C ALA A 82 2.64 -23.11 -11.18
N ASN A 83 3.12 -22.46 -12.24
CA ASN A 83 2.50 -21.24 -12.76
C ASN A 83 1.26 -21.64 -13.58
N GLY A 84 0.08 -21.56 -12.98
CA GLY A 84 -1.18 -21.60 -13.73
C GLY A 84 -1.25 -20.49 -14.77
N THR A 85 -2.33 -20.43 -15.55
CA THR A 85 -2.55 -19.38 -16.56
C THR A 85 -2.68 -18.03 -15.87
N PHE A 86 -1.58 -17.30 -15.79
CA PHE A 86 -1.50 -16.01 -15.15
C PHE A 86 -1.86 -14.91 -16.15
N THR A 87 -2.91 -14.14 -15.85
CA THR A 87 -3.24 -12.91 -16.59
C THR A 87 -2.66 -11.73 -15.84
N ARG A 88 -1.66 -11.07 -16.44
CA ARG A 88 -1.04 -9.89 -15.87
C ARG A 88 -2.01 -8.72 -15.83
N ARG A 89 -2.29 -8.23 -14.62
CA ARG A 89 -3.07 -7.01 -14.43
C ARG A 89 -2.19 -5.78 -14.61
N THR A 90 -2.78 -4.67 -15.04
CA THR A 90 -2.08 -3.44 -15.45
C THR A 90 -2.55 -2.25 -14.62
N LEU A 91 -1.62 -1.59 -13.94
CA LEU A 91 -1.88 -0.32 -13.24
C LEU A 91 -2.24 0.78 -14.22
N GLY A 92 -3.19 1.63 -13.85
CA GLY A 92 -3.70 2.68 -14.72
C GLY A 92 -4.87 2.26 -15.60
N VAL A 93 -5.02 0.96 -15.89
CA VAL A 93 -6.07 0.42 -16.77
C VAL A 93 -7.04 -0.46 -15.98
N GLU A 94 -6.54 -1.54 -15.39
CA GLU A 94 -7.36 -2.48 -14.62
C GLU A 94 -7.45 -2.09 -13.15
N TYR A 95 -6.36 -1.50 -12.61
CA TYR A 95 -6.27 -1.10 -11.21
C TYR A 95 -5.78 0.34 -11.07
N GLN A 96 -6.41 1.06 -10.13
CA GLN A 96 -5.98 2.37 -9.69
C GLN A 96 -5.68 2.32 -8.19
N TYR A 97 -4.64 3.02 -7.77
CA TYR A 97 -4.28 3.13 -6.36
C TYR A 97 -3.80 4.55 -6.03
N VAL A 98 -3.80 4.86 -4.74
CA VAL A 98 -3.25 6.07 -4.15
C VAL A 98 -2.49 5.68 -2.89
N ILE A 99 -1.37 6.35 -2.61
CA ILE A 99 -0.60 6.21 -1.38
C ILE A 99 -0.91 7.42 -0.51
N LEU A 100 -1.32 7.16 0.73
CA LEU A 100 -1.51 8.16 1.77
C LEU A 100 -0.45 7.90 2.85
N ASP A 101 0.51 8.80 2.98
CA ASP A 101 1.60 8.70 3.96
C ASP A 101 2.09 10.10 4.31
N ASP A 102 2.63 10.30 5.51
CA ASP A 102 3.24 11.56 5.93
C ASP A 102 4.74 11.66 5.63
N ASP A 103 5.39 10.52 5.37
CA ASP A 103 6.78 10.41 4.96
C ASP A 103 6.96 10.37 3.43
N THR A 104 8.19 10.58 2.96
CA THR A 104 8.55 10.74 1.54
C THR A 104 9.46 9.64 1.00
N ASP A 105 9.59 8.51 1.69
CA ASP A 105 10.43 7.36 1.29
C ASP A 105 9.76 6.44 0.25
N MET A 106 8.97 7.05 -0.65
CA MET A 106 8.34 6.41 -1.80
C MET A 106 9.28 6.37 -3.00
N LEU A 107 9.01 5.46 -3.94
CA LEU A 107 9.74 5.43 -5.22
C LEU A 107 9.32 6.60 -6.12
N LEU A 108 10.23 7.10 -6.94
CA LEU A 108 9.95 8.20 -7.88
C LEU A 108 8.74 7.89 -8.80
N GLU A 109 8.61 6.65 -9.26
CA GLU A 109 7.49 6.19 -10.10
C GLU A 109 6.13 6.24 -9.39
N GLN A 110 6.12 6.24 -8.06
CA GLN A 110 4.92 6.33 -7.24
C GLN A 110 4.48 7.79 -6.99
N GLY A 111 5.31 8.77 -7.32
CA GLY A 111 5.04 10.20 -7.10
C GLY A 111 3.66 10.66 -7.60
N PRO A 112 3.23 10.33 -8.83
CA PRO A 112 1.90 10.69 -9.34
C PRO A 112 0.72 10.07 -8.56
N ARG A 113 0.99 9.04 -7.74
CA ARG A 113 0.01 8.34 -6.91
C ARG A 113 0.14 8.68 -5.43
N PHE A 114 1.10 9.51 -5.04
CA PHE A 114 1.37 9.84 -3.66
C PHE A 114 0.67 11.13 -3.24
N VAL A 115 -0.11 11.06 -2.17
CA VAL A 115 -0.73 12.21 -1.52
C VAL A 115 -0.18 12.29 -0.10
N ARG A 116 0.76 13.22 0.08
CA ARG A 116 1.42 13.43 1.36
C ARG A 116 0.46 14.01 2.39
N CYS A 117 0.26 13.28 3.48
CA CYS A 117 -0.47 13.74 4.66
C CYS A 117 0.45 14.52 5.58
N HIS A 118 -0.10 15.37 6.44
CA HIS A 118 0.69 16.05 7.45
C HIS A 118 0.73 15.20 8.71
N SER A 119 1.90 14.93 9.28
CA SER A 119 2.05 14.05 10.46
C SER A 119 1.17 14.46 11.65
N SER A 120 1.00 15.77 11.88
CA SER A 120 0.13 16.26 12.98
C SER A 120 -1.32 16.58 12.61
N LYS A 121 -1.64 16.83 11.33
CA LYS A 121 -3.01 17.19 10.91
C LYS A 121 -3.74 16.02 10.26
N GLY A 122 -3.01 14.97 9.90
CA GLY A 122 -3.51 13.82 9.18
C GLY A 122 -4.03 14.16 7.78
N LEU A 123 -5.02 13.39 7.36
CA LEU A 123 -5.71 13.53 6.08
C LEU A 123 -6.77 14.64 6.17
N THR A 124 -6.58 15.73 5.43
CA THR A 124 -7.57 16.81 5.32
C THR A 124 -8.61 16.51 4.25
N ARG A 125 -9.70 17.28 4.21
CA ARG A 125 -10.72 17.17 3.16
C ARG A 125 -10.15 17.43 1.76
N GLU A 126 -9.29 18.43 1.62
CA GLU A 126 -8.62 18.74 0.35
C GLU A 126 -7.73 17.58 -0.13
N LEU A 127 -6.95 16.99 0.77
CA LEU A 127 -6.13 15.82 0.45
C LEU A 127 -6.98 14.60 0.12
N SER A 128 -8.14 14.45 0.79
CA SER A 128 -9.11 13.38 0.49
C SER A 128 -9.68 13.54 -0.93
N ASP A 129 -10.07 14.75 -1.31
CA ASP A 129 -10.60 15.05 -2.65
C ASP A 129 -9.53 14.78 -3.72
N LYS A 130 -8.27 15.18 -3.45
CA LYS A 130 -7.11 14.88 -4.29
C LYS A 130 -6.90 13.37 -4.44
N ALA A 131 -6.94 12.62 -3.35
CA ALA A 131 -6.77 11.17 -3.35
C ALA A 131 -7.89 10.44 -4.11
N ILE A 132 -9.13 10.92 -3.99
CA ILE A 132 -10.27 10.41 -4.77
C ILE A 132 -10.07 10.66 -6.27
N GLY A 133 -9.51 11.82 -6.66
CA GLY A 133 -9.13 12.12 -8.04
C GLY A 133 -8.14 11.09 -8.59
N VAL A 134 -7.06 10.82 -7.85
CA VAL A 134 -6.03 9.83 -8.21
C VAL A 134 -6.64 8.44 -8.37
N LEU A 135 -7.49 8.00 -7.44
CA LEU A 135 -8.17 6.71 -7.49
C LEU A 135 -9.12 6.58 -8.69
N ARG A 136 -9.69 7.69 -9.16
CA ARG A 136 -10.52 7.74 -10.37
C ARG A 136 -9.71 7.82 -11.67
N GLY A 137 -8.38 7.79 -11.60
CA GLY A 137 -7.50 7.85 -12.76
C GLY A 137 -7.17 9.26 -13.25
N VAL A 138 -7.51 10.31 -12.48
CA VAL A 138 -7.03 11.66 -12.75
C VAL A 138 -5.56 11.72 -12.35
N VAL A 139 -4.66 11.76 -13.34
CA VAL A 139 -3.22 11.90 -13.08
C VAL A 139 -2.94 13.33 -12.63
N LEU A 140 -2.37 13.48 -11.44
CA LEU A 140 -1.92 14.77 -10.94
C LEU A 140 -0.67 15.18 -11.71
N ALA A 141 -0.65 16.39 -12.25
CA ALA A 141 0.58 16.97 -12.79
C ALA A 141 1.64 17.02 -11.67
N ALA A 142 2.87 16.62 -11.98
CA ALA A 142 3.99 16.83 -11.09
C ALA A 142 4.20 18.34 -10.95
N THR A 143 3.92 18.88 -9.76
CA THR A 143 4.27 20.26 -9.36
C THR A 143 5.62 20.28 -8.70
#